data_AF-A0A2G5T3S4-F1
#
_entry.id   AF-A0A2G5T3S4-F1
#
_cell.length_a   1.000
_cell.length_b   1.000
_cell.length_c   1.000
_cell.angle_alpha   90.00
_cell.angle_beta   90.00
_cell.angle_gamma   90.00
#
_symmetry.space_group_name_H-M   'P 1'
#
loop_
_entity.id
_entity.type
_entity.pdbx_description
1 polymer ?
#
loop_
_entity_poly.entity_id
_entity_poly.type
_entity_poly.pdbx_seq_one_letter_code
_entity_poly.pdbx_strand_id
1 'polypeptide(L)'
;MSGSHALLTLSGDTIRGYRLSQLVGSGSYGAVYSASSGSDVIAIKVSCQEKDLAIEASILQKLYYSNAVPRFHFMNKYSAYHTIGMELLCYDMESIRQKIDWMAFERPTLIKFTYQALSCLEAIHALKIVHRDVKLSNFGLTQPTTPGNRVAVRLFDFGLSHVYADADGNLLDDDRNLDFTKMKYAAHDPSLGCDPMPKDDICQLSYAVMYAAGFDFAQQLKLPPKDLLNWKGEMIRDPANTVPLQVQFMLPFYELVSDLNDIIPINYAQLKQCVQDCLPEVEAASALILTVEDGQPLLT
;
A
#
# COMPACT_ATOMS: atom_id res chain seq x y z
N MET A 1 -16.41 -14.72 25.84
CA MET A 1 -16.65 -13.72 24.77
C MET A 1 -15.35 -13.61 24.00
N SER A 2 -15.34 -13.86 22.68
CA SER A 2 -14.09 -13.96 21.91
C SER A 2 -13.35 -12.62 21.92
N GLY A 3 -12.02 -12.65 22.13
CA GLY A 3 -11.18 -11.45 22.25
C GLY A 3 -11.24 -10.49 21.05
N SER A 4 -11.77 -10.94 19.90
CA SER A 4 -11.98 -10.16 18.69
C SER A 4 -13.10 -9.11 18.78
N HIS A 5 -14.19 -9.36 19.52
CA HIS A 5 -15.27 -8.36 19.65
C HIS A 5 -14.91 -7.24 20.62
N ALA A 6 -14.13 -7.52 21.65
CA ALA A 6 -13.67 -6.51 22.61
C ALA A 6 -12.71 -5.48 21.96
N LEU A 7 -11.95 -5.88 20.93
CA LEU A 7 -11.10 -4.97 20.15
C LEU A 7 -11.89 -3.90 19.40
N LEU A 8 -13.19 -4.10 19.15
CA LEU A 8 -14.04 -3.19 18.37
C LEU A 8 -14.83 -2.20 19.26
N THR A 9 -14.68 -2.30 20.57
CA THR A 9 -15.46 -1.51 21.54
C THR A 9 -14.56 -0.65 22.45
N LEU A 10 -13.36 -0.29 21.98
CA LEU A 10 -12.38 0.48 22.77
C LEU A 10 -12.55 2.01 22.66
N SER A 11 -13.55 2.49 21.91
CA SER A 11 -13.88 3.91 21.84
C SER A 11 -14.15 4.48 23.24
N GLY A 12 -13.49 5.59 23.57
CA GLY A 12 -13.55 6.23 24.88
C GLY A 12 -12.37 5.88 25.80
N ASP A 13 -11.70 4.75 25.58
CA ASP A 13 -10.49 4.37 26.32
C ASP A 13 -9.35 5.38 26.08
N THR A 14 -8.37 5.38 26.98
CA THR A 14 -7.18 6.23 26.86
C THR A 14 -5.92 5.39 26.86
N ILE A 15 -5.13 5.51 25.80
CA ILE A 15 -3.86 4.78 25.62
C ILE A 15 -2.75 5.82 25.45
N ARG A 16 -1.73 5.79 26.33
CA ARG A 16 -0.59 6.73 26.29
C ARG A 16 -1.02 8.21 26.28
N GLY A 17 -2.15 8.54 26.93
CA GLY A 17 -2.71 9.89 26.98
C GLY A 17 -3.58 10.28 25.77
N TYR A 18 -3.71 9.41 24.77
CA TYR A 18 -4.62 9.63 23.64
C TYR A 18 -5.95 8.94 23.90
N ARG A 19 -7.04 9.71 23.79
CA ARG A 19 -8.40 9.17 23.92
C ARG A 19 -8.87 8.63 22.57
N LEU A 20 -9.23 7.35 22.53
CA LEU A 20 -9.74 6.67 21.35
C LEU A 20 -11.13 7.23 21.03
N SER A 21 -11.37 7.57 19.76
CA SER A 21 -12.61 8.20 19.31
C SER A 21 -13.38 7.29 18.37
N GLN A 22 -12.98 7.21 17.10
CA GLN A 22 -13.68 6.45 16.07
C GLN A 22 -12.86 5.22 15.64
N LEU A 23 -13.56 4.11 15.40
CA LEU A 23 -12.99 2.97 14.69
C LEU A 23 -12.82 3.34 13.21
N VAL A 24 -11.58 3.37 12.74
CA VAL A 24 -11.20 3.72 11.36
C VAL A 24 -11.18 2.48 10.47
N GLY A 25 -10.75 1.34 11.00
CA GLY A 25 -10.70 0.08 10.26
C GLY A 25 -10.56 -1.12 11.19
N SER A 26 -10.92 -2.30 10.69
CA SER A 26 -10.76 -3.56 11.42
C SER A 26 -10.59 -4.72 10.46
N GLY A 27 -9.80 -5.72 10.85
CA GLY A 27 -9.56 -6.92 10.06
C GLY A 27 -8.88 -8.03 10.86
N SER A 28 -8.29 -9.00 10.15
CA SER A 28 -7.55 -10.13 10.74
C SER A 28 -6.41 -9.68 11.66
N TYR A 29 -5.80 -8.53 11.37
CA TYR A 29 -4.63 -8.01 12.08
C TYR A 29 -4.96 -7.12 13.29
N GLY A 30 -6.24 -6.86 13.56
CA GLY A 30 -6.70 -6.05 14.69
C GLY A 30 -7.65 -4.93 14.29
N ALA A 31 -7.70 -3.90 15.12
CA ALA A 31 -8.55 -2.73 14.95
C ALA A 31 -7.71 -1.44 14.97
N VAL A 32 -8.07 -0.47 14.14
CA VAL A 32 -7.41 0.84 14.07
C VAL A 32 -8.40 1.91 14.50
N TYR A 33 -7.99 2.75 15.44
CA TYR A 33 -8.79 3.85 15.95
C TYR A 33 -8.13 5.19 15.67
N SER A 34 -8.92 6.22 15.38
CA SER A 34 -8.45 7.59 15.52
C SER A 34 -8.46 7.97 17.00
N ALA A 35 -7.38 8.59 17.47
CA ALA A 35 -7.21 8.98 18.86
C ALA A 35 -6.62 10.39 18.96
N SER A 36 -6.98 11.12 20.02
CA SER A 36 -6.55 12.51 20.20
C SER A 36 -6.00 12.80 21.60
N SER A 37 -5.03 13.70 21.67
CA SER A 37 -4.50 14.27 22.90
C SER A 37 -4.32 15.78 22.70
N GLY A 38 -5.26 16.57 23.21
CA GLY A 38 -5.34 18.00 22.89
C GLY A 38 -5.61 18.21 21.40
N SER A 39 -4.70 18.91 20.71
CA SER A 39 -4.77 19.14 19.26
C SER A 39 -4.08 18.06 18.43
N ASP A 40 -3.33 17.15 19.05
CA ASP A 40 -2.63 16.08 18.34
C ASP A 40 -3.59 14.92 18.06
N VAL A 41 -3.59 14.42 16.82
CA VAL A 41 -4.49 13.38 16.34
C VAL A 41 -3.69 12.31 15.60
N ILE A 42 -3.85 11.06 16.03
CA ILE A 42 -3.08 9.91 15.54
C ILE A 42 -4.00 8.72 15.26
N ALA A 43 -3.47 7.74 14.54
CA ALA A 43 -4.05 6.40 14.46
C ALA A 43 -3.42 5.50 15.54
N ILE A 44 -4.23 4.71 16.24
CA ILE A 44 -3.78 3.66 17.14
C ILE A 44 -4.29 2.31 16.63
N LYS A 45 -3.36 1.48 16.14
CA LYS A 45 -3.63 0.07 15.82
C LYS A 45 -3.55 -0.76 17.10
N VAL A 46 -4.54 -1.60 17.34
CA VAL A 46 -4.68 -2.46 18.51
C VAL A 46 -4.82 -3.91 18.02
N SER A 47 -3.97 -4.80 18.51
CA SER A 47 -3.97 -6.21 18.12
C SER A 47 -3.73 -7.16 19.29
N CYS A 48 -4.27 -8.37 19.19
CA CYS A 48 -3.88 -9.49 20.04
C CYS A 48 -2.62 -10.22 19.53
N GLN A 49 -2.19 -9.92 18.30
CA GLN A 49 -1.06 -10.58 17.64
C GLN A 49 0.22 -9.76 17.87
N GLU A 50 0.93 -10.06 18.97
CA GLU A 50 2.15 -9.33 19.35
C GLU A 50 3.22 -9.35 18.26
N LYS A 51 3.48 -10.52 17.67
CA LYS A 51 4.56 -10.71 16.69
C LYS A 51 4.34 -9.87 15.43
N ASP A 52 3.16 -9.96 14.82
CA ASP A 52 2.82 -9.20 13.61
C ASP A 52 2.92 -7.70 13.85
N LEU A 53 2.41 -7.24 14.99
CA LEU A 53 2.45 -5.83 15.37
C LEU A 53 3.90 -5.38 15.69
N ALA A 54 4.73 -6.24 16.28
CA ALA A 54 6.14 -5.93 16.51
C ALA A 54 6.93 -5.81 15.19
N ILE A 55 6.65 -6.65 14.20
CA ILE A 55 7.23 -6.56 12.85
C ILE A 55 6.87 -5.21 12.23
N GLU A 56 5.58 -4.87 12.18
CA GLU A 56 5.10 -3.60 11.62
C GLU A 56 5.73 -2.40 12.33
N ALA A 57 5.76 -2.40 13.66
CA ALA A 57 6.39 -1.32 14.41
C ALA A 57 7.89 -1.20 14.15
N SER A 58 8.61 -2.33 14.00
CA SER A 58 10.05 -2.32 13.69
C SER A 58 10.33 -1.72 12.32
N ILE A 59 9.46 -1.97 11.34
CA ILE A 59 9.56 -1.41 9.98
C ILE A 59 9.29 0.10 10.02
N LEU A 60 8.21 0.53 10.68
CA LEU A 60 7.89 1.95 10.84
C LEU A 60 9.01 2.71 11.58
N GLN A 61 9.65 2.09 12.58
CA GLN A 61 10.80 2.68 13.28
C GLN A 61 12.03 2.83 12.38
N LYS A 62 12.37 1.81 11.58
CA LYS A 62 13.47 1.89 10.60
C LYS A 62 13.24 3.00 9.58
N LEU A 63 11.97 3.28 9.26
CA LEU A 63 11.54 4.30 8.30
C LEU A 63 11.11 5.62 8.97
N TYR A 64 11.47 5.86 10.22
CA TYR A 64 10.99 7.03 11.00
C TYR A 64 11.17 8.39 10.31
N TYR A 65 12.28 8.57 9.58
CA TYR A 65 12.59 9.79 8.83
C TYR A 65 12.13 9.78 7.37
N SER A 66 11.58 8.65 6.91
CA SER A 66 11.10 8.51 5.53
C SER A 66 9.69 9.10 5.39
N ASN A 67 9.45 9.79 4.27
CA ASN A 67 8.11 10.20 3.90
C ASN A 67 7.29 9.10 3.19
N ALA A 68 7.84 7.88 3.08
CA ALA A 68 7.18 6.76 2.40
C ALA A 68 6.09 6.08 3.24
N VAL A 69 6.14 6.21 4.56
CA VAL A 69 5.26 5.47 5.50
C VAL A 69 4.64 6.42 6.53
N PRO A 70 3.58 6.00 7.24
CA PRO A 70 3.06 6.76 8.38
C PRO A 70 4.14 6.99 9.43
N ARG A 71 4.26 8.21 9.95
CA ARG A 71 5.21 8.48 11.04
C ARG A 71 4.91 7.59 12.24
N PHE A 72 5.92 6.93 12.78
CA PHE A 72 5.81 6.16 14.02
C PHE A 72 5.77 7.11 15.23
N HIS A 73 4.86 6.87 16.19
CA HIS A 73 4.80 7.62 17.45
C HIS A 73 5.23 6.78 18.65
N PHE A 74 4.63 5.61 18.85
CA PHE A 74 4.98 4.74 19.98
C PHE A 74 4.53 3.29 19.77
N MET A 75 5.12 2.39 20.56
CA MET A 75 4.54 1.08 20.88
C MET A 75 4.13 1.05 22.34
N ASN A 76 3.06 0.32 22.65
CA ASN A 76 2.60 0.16 24.02
C ASN A 76 1.82 -1.16 24.20
N LYS A 77 1.84 -1.71 25.41
CA LYS A 77 0.93 -2.79 25.83
C LYS A 77 -0.25 -2.18 26.60
N TYR A 78 -1.48 -2.51 26.21
CA TYR A 78 -2.71 -2.03 26.85
C TYR A 78 -3.58 -3.23 27.20
N SER A 79 -3.69 -3.54 28.50
CA SER A 79 -4.36 -4.75 28.99
C SER A 79 -3.76 -6.02 28.33
N ALA A 80 -4.59 -6.84 27.68
CA ALA A 80 -4.18 -8.00 26.91
C ALA A 80 -3.77 -7.70 25.46
N TYR A 81 -3.75 -6.43 25.06
CA TYR A 81 -3.51 -6.00 23.68
C TYR A 81 -2.14 -5.34 23.51
N HIS A 82 -1.65 -5.38 22.28
CA HIS A 82 -0.47 -4.66 21.82
C HIS A 82 -0.93 -3.52 20.91
N THR A 83 -0.25 -2.38 20.99
CA THR A 83 -0.65 -1.16 20.28
C THR A 83 0.52 -0.45 19.61
N ILE A 84 0.25 0.13 18.44
CA ILE A 84 1.12 1.08 17.75
C ILE A 84 0.37 2.40 17.58
N GLY A 85 0.98 3.49 18.04
CA GLY A 85 0.56 4.84 17.64
C GLY A 85 1.35 5.29 16.41
N MET A 86 0.66 5.81 15.41
CA MET A 86 1.24 6.29 14.15
C MET A 86 0.42 7.44 13.55
N GLU A 87 0.99 8.11 12.54
CA GLU A 87 0.31 9.17 11.79
C GLU A 87 -1.08 8.74 11.31
N LEU A 88 -2.08 9.60 11.54
CA LEU A 88 -3.44 9.38 11.03
C LEU A 88 -3.51 9.79 9.55
N LEU A 89 -3.72 8.82 8.67
CA LEU A 89 -4.04 9.06 7.26
C LEU A 89 -5.54 9.41 7.12
N CYS A 90 -5.89 10.25 6.15
CA CYS A 90 -7.28 10.70 5.97
C CYS A 90 -8.13 9.68 5.22
N TYR A 91 -7.61 9.12 4.13
CA TYR A 91 -8.25 8.08 3.33
C TYR A 91 -7.19 7.16 2.74
N ASP A 92 -7.55 5.89 2.49
CA ASP A 92 -6.84 5.06 1.53
C ASP A 92 -7.30 5.33 0.09
N MET A 93 -6.44 4.99 -0.88
CA MET A 93 -6.69 5.25 -2.29
C MET A 93 -7.91 4.46 -2.82
N GLU A 94 -8.20 3.28 -2.27
CA GLU A 94 -9.37 2.49 -2.67
C GLU A 94 -10.67 3.14 -2.17
N SER A 95 -10.69 3.62 -0.93
CA SER A 95 -11.82 4.36 -0.37
C SER A 95 -12.13 5.65 -1.12
N ILE A 96 -11.12 6.37 -1.64
CA ILE A 96 -11.36 7.55 -2.49
C ILE A 96 -11.89 7.11 -3.85
N ARG A 97 -11.28 6.12 -4.47
CA ARG A 97 -11.73 5.57 -5.75
C ARG A 97 -13.20 5.15 -5.71
N GLN A 98 -13.68 4.60 -4.60
CA GLN A 98 -15.08 4.20 -4.46
C GLN A 98 -16.07 5.38 -4.37
N LYS A 99 -15.58 6.61 -4.14
CA LYS A 99 -16.39 7.82 -3.96
C LYS A 99 -16.38 8.76 -5.17
N ILE A 100 -15.41 8.60 -6.08
CA ILE A 100 -15.37 9.34 -7.34
C ILE A 100 -16.28 8.68 -8.37
N ASP A 101 -16.80 9.50 -9.28
CA ASP A 101 -17.62 9.03 -10.39
C ASP A 101 -16.87 7.98 -11.21
N TRP A 102 -17.61 6.99 -11.72
CA TRP A 102 -17.08 5.88 -12.52
C TRP A 102 -16.06 4.98 -11.80
N MET A 103 -15.78 5.26 -10.53
CA MET A 103 -14.76 4.60 -9.73
C MET A 103 -13.39 4.54 -10.42
N ALA A 104 -12.99 5.61 -11.08
CA ALA A 104 -11.75 5.68 -11.87
C ALA A 104 -11.06 7.02 -11.67
N PHE A 105 -9.77 6.98 -11.33
CA PHE A 105 -8.95 8.19 -11.27
C PHE A 105 -8.61 8.70 -12.67
N GLU A 106 -8.53 10.03 -12.80
CA GLU A 106 -8.04 10.66 -14.01
C GLU A 106 -6.55 10.39 -14.23
N ARG A 107 -6.09 10.52 -15.47
CA ARG A 107 -4.70 10.25 -15.85
C ARG A 107 -3.67 11.06 -15.04
N PRO A 108 -3.83 12.37 -14.79
CA PRO A 108 -2.89 13.11 -13.94
C PRO A 108 -2.76 12.51 -12.54
N THR A 109 -3.88 12.12 -11.93
CA THR A 109 -3.93 11.48 -10.61
C THR A 109 -3.23 10.11 -10.64
N LEU A 110 -3.46 9.30 -11.69
CA LEU A 110 -2.79 8.01 -11.87
C LEU A 110 -1.27 8.15 -11.98
N ILE A 111 -0.79 9.13 -12.73
CA ILE A 111 0.65 9.40 -12.91
C ILE A 111 1.30 9.81 -11.58
N LYS A 112 0.70 10.78 -10.88
CA LYS A 112 1.20 11.23 -9.57
C LYS A 112 1.16 10.13 -8.53
N PHE A 113 0.05 9.36 -8.46
CA PHE A 113 -0.06 8.21 -7.57
C PHE A 113 1.02 7.17 -7.84
N THR A 114 1.17 6.75 -9.11
CA THR A 114 2.13 5.70 -9.48
C THR A 114 3.55 6.13 -9.15
N TYR A 115 3.91 7.38 -9.42
CA TYR A 115 5.22 7.94 -9.07
C TYR A 115 5.49 7.93 -7.56
N GLN A 116 4.52 8.40 -6.75
CA GLN A 116 4.66 8.43 -5.29
C GLN A 116 4.66 7.01 -4.69
N ALA A 117 3.86 6.09 -5.23
CA ALA A 117 3.85 4.69 -4.83
C ALA A 117 5.19 3.99 -5.13
N LEU A 118 5.78 4.22 -6.30
CA LEU A 118 7.14 3.76 -6.62
C LEU A 118 8.18 4.33 -5.65
N SER A 119 8.04 5.60 -5.26
CA SER A 119 8.92 6.22 -4.26
C SER A 119 8.77 5.59 -2.87
N CYS A 120 7.56 5.14 -2.51
CA CYS A 120 7.34 4.39 -1.28
C CYS A 120 8.01 3.01 -1.33
N LEU A 121 7.85 2.29 -2.45
CA LEU A 121 8.48 0.98 -2.66
C LEU A 121 10.02 1.09 -2.68
N GLU A 122 10.57 2.11 -3.35
CA GLU A 122 12.00 2.40 -3.36
C GLU A 122 12.56 2.54 -1.94
N ALA A 123 11.85 3.29 -1.07
CA ALA A 123 12.29 3.53 0.29
C ALA A 123 12.32 2.26 1.15
N ILE A 124 11.34 1.35 1.02
CA ILE A 124 11.32 0.10 1.78
C ILE A 124 12.34 -0.91 1.23
N HIS A 125 12.50 -0.99 -0.10
CA HIS A 125 13.43 -1.91 -0.72
C HIS A 125 14.89 -1.51 -0.50
N ALA A 126 15.17 -0.21 -0.34
CA ALA A 126 16.48 0.28 0.09
C ALA A 126 16.91 -0.29 1.46
N LEU A 127 15.94 -0.65 2.31
CA LEU A 127 16.15 -1.29 3.61
C LEU A 127 15.99 -2.82 3.57
N LYS A 128 16.00 -3.41 2.36
CA LYS A 128 15.79 -4.84 2.11
C LYS A 128 14.44 -5.36 2.60
N ILE A 129 13.40 -4.52 2.59
CA ILE A 129 12.05 -4.89 3.03
C ILE A 129 11.16 -5.03 1.80
N VAL A 130 10.53 -6.20 1.63
CA VAL A 130 9.42 -6.42 0.70
C VAL A 130 8.10 -6.29 1.43
N HIS A 131 7.12 -5.62 0.82
CA HIS A 131 5.80 -5.41 1.37
C HIS A 131 4.91 -6.66 1.28
N ARG A 132 4.91 -7.33 0.12
CA ARG A 132 4.21 -8.58 -0.23
C ARG A 132 2.69 -8.50 -0.40
N ASP A 133 2.07 -7.43 0.08
CA ASP A 133 0.63 -7.16 -0.06
C ASP A 133 0.37 -5.77 -0.67
N VAL A 134 1.05 -5.43 -1.76
CA VAL A 134 0.83 -4.13 -2.41
C VAL A 134 -0.52 -4.13 -3.12
N LYS A 135 -1.40 -3.22 -2.69
CA LYS A 135 -2.74 -3.03 -3.26
C LYS A 135 -3.24 -1.63 -2.96
N LEU A 136 -4.28 -1.20 -3.67
CA LEU A 136 -4.77 0.18 -3.58
C LEU A 136 -5.20 0.58 -2.16
N SER A 137 -5.81 -0.33 -1.38
CA SER A 137 -6.19 -0.09 0.02
C SER A 137 -5.01 0.08 0.99
N ASN A 138 -3.79 -0.32 0.61
CA ASN A 138 -2.60 -0.20 1.45
C ASN A 138 -1.78 1.07 1.14
N PHE A 139 -2.30 1.95 0.28
CA PHE A 139 -1.79 3.29 0.07
C PHE A 139 -2.75 4.30 0.67
N GLY A 140 -2.30 5.09 1.65
CA GLY A 140 -3.10 6.11 2.30
C GLY A 140 -2.56 7.52 2.07
N LEU A 141 -3.45 8.50 2.22
CA LEU A 141 -3.15 9.90 2.04
C LEU A 141 -2.95 10.60 3.36
N THR A 142 -1.91 11.44 3.45
CA THR A 142 -1.72 12.35 4.59
C THR A 142 -2.92 13.28 4.78
N GLN A 143 -3.03 13.90 5.95
CA GLN A 143 -4.01 14.97 6.14
C GLN A 143 -3.75 16.11 5.14
N PRO A 144 -4.81 16.75 4.59
CA PRO A 144 -4.66 17.90 3.71
C PRO A 144 -3.93 19.05 4.40
N THR A 145 -2.87 19.53 3.76
CA THR A 145 -2.11 20.69 4.26
C THR A 145 -2.68 21.98 3.68
N THR A 146 -2.79 23.01 4.53
CA THR A 146 -3.23 24.36 4.13
C THR A 146 -2.03 25.29 3.94
N PRO A 147 -2.04 26.17 2.92
CA PRO A 147 -3.05 26.32 1.87
C PRO A 147 -2.92 25.26 0.76
N GLY A 148 -4.01 24.99 0.05
CA GLY A 148 -3.99 24.22 -1.21
C GLY A 148 -4.31 22.73 -1.09
N ASN A 149 -4.72 22.25 0.09
CA ASN A 149 -5.19 20.89 0.35
C ASN A 149 -4.28 19.79 -0.21
N ARG A 150 -2.96 20.00 -0.13
CA ARG A 150 -1.98 19.05 -0.65
C ARG A 150 -1.92 17.83 0.25
N VAL A 151 -1.90 16.67 -0.37
CA VAL A 151 -1.78 15.35 0.26
C VAL A 151 -0.68 14.54 -0.41
N ALA A 152 -0.07 13.64 0.36
CA ALA A 152 0.98 12.74 -0.10
C ALA A 152 0.60 11.29 0.18
N VAL A 153 1.05 10.38 -0.68
CA VAL A 153 0.84 8.93 -0.53
C VAL A 153 1.81 8.35 0.50
N ARG A 154 1.30 7.48 1.36
CA ARG A 154 2.03 6.66 2.34
C ARG A 154 1.67 5.20 2.15
N LEU A 155 2.67 4.32 2.10
CA LEU A 155 2.48 2.87 2.14
C LEU A 155 2.32 2.43 3.60
N PHE A 156 1.31 1.63 3.89
CA PHE A 156 1.03 1.12 5.23
C PHE A 156 0.56 -0.34 5.21
N ASP A 157 0.37 -0.91 6.40
CA ASP A 157 0.02 -2.32 6.66
C ASP A 157 1.13 -3.33 6.35
N PHE A 158 2.18 -3.29 7.17
CA PHE A 158 3.36 -4.15 7.04
C PHE A 158 3.19 -5.55 7.67
N GLY A 159 1.96 -6.02 7.87
CA GLY A 159 1.69 -7.29 8.56
C GLY A 159 2.26 -8.53 7.85
N LEU A 160 2.38 -8.46 6.52
CA LEU A 160 2.94 -9.51 5.66
C LEU A 160 4.38 -9.22 5.20
N SER A 161 4.92 -8.07 5.56
CA SER A 161 6.23 -7.62 5.09
C SER A 161 7.36 -8.41 5.73
N HIS A 162 8.50 -8.44 5.04
CA HIS A 162 9.67 -9.23 5.44
C HIS A 162 10.96 -8.54 5.04
N VAL A 163 12.00 -8.72 5.85
CA VAL A 163 13.36 -8.30 5.49
C VAL A 163 13.98 -9.45 4.68
N TYR A 164 14.03 -9.33 3.36
CA TYR A 164 14.39 -10.45 2.46
C TYR A 164 15.90 -10.70 2.35
N ALA A 165 16.74 -9.75 2.78
CA ALA A 165 18.18 -9.89 2.72
C ALA A 165 18.89 -9.15 3.85
N ASP A 166 20.06 -9.65 4.23
CA ASP A 166 20.97 -8.97 5.16
C ASP A 166 21.79 -7.86 4.47
N ALA A 167 22.72 -7.25 5.23
CA ALA A 167 23.59 -6.19 4.72
C ALA A 167 24.59 -6.67 3.67
N ASP A 168 24.95 -7.95 3.70
CA ASP A 168 25.88 -8.60 2.77
C ASP A 168 25.17 -9.09 1.49
N GLY A 169 23.84 -9.02 1.47
CA GLY A 169 23.00 -9.45 0.34
C GLY A 169 22.61 -10.92 0.39
N ASN A 170 22.86 -11.62 1.50
CA ASN A 170 22.37 -12.99 1.66
C ASN A 170 20.87 -12.97 1.91
N LEU A 171 20.14 -13.85 1.22
CA LEU A 171 18.70 -13.97 1.39
C LEU A 171 18.37 -14.49 2.80
N LEU A 172 17.32 -13.94 3.38
CA LEU A 172 16.81 -14.30 4.69
C LEU A 172 15.46 -15.00 4.53
N ASP A 173 15.35 -16.19 5.09
CA ASP A 173 14.09 -16.94 5.09
C ASP A 173 13.06 -16.33 6.05
N ASP A 174 11.79 -16.47 5.69
CA ASP A 174 10.66 -16.10 6.54
C ASP A 174 10.10 -17.35 7.24
N ASP A 175 10.24 -17.43 8.56
CA ASP A 175 9.83 -18.59 9.36
C ASP A 175 8.31 -18.71 9.55
N ARG A 176 7.53 -17.72 9.08
CA ARG A 176 6.07 -17.68 9.22
C ARG A 176 5.34 -18.65 8.29
N ASN A 177 6.02 -19.27 7.32
CA ASN A 177 5.43 -20.22 6.36
C ASN A 177 4.16 -19.68 5.68
N LEU A 178 4.21 -18.43 5.21
CA LEU A 178 3.09 -17.78 4.55
C LEU A 178 2.82 -18.43 3.18
N ASP A 179 1.55 -18.70 2.89
CA ASP A 179 1.13 -19.33 1.64
C ASP A 179 0.62 -18.28 0.64
N PHE A 180 1.53 -17.73 -0.16
CA PHE A 180 1.21 -16.71 -1.16
C PHE A 180 0.39 -17.27 -2.34
N THR A 181 0.34 -18.58 -2.54
CA THR A 181 -0.47 -19.20 -3.61
C THR A 181 -1.97 -18.99 -3.41
N LYS A 182 -2.39 -18.73 -2.16
CA LYS A 182 -3.77 -18.41 -1.79
C LYS A 182 -4.11 -16.92 -1.91
N MET A 183 -3.12 -16.05 -2.09
CA MET A 183 -3.33 -14.61 -2.17
C MET A 183 -3.66 -14.20 -3.60
N LYS A 184 -4.90 -13.75 -3.83
CA LYS A 184 -5.36 -13.40 -5.17
C LYS A 184 -4.54 -12.26 -5.80
N TYR A 185 -4.10 -11.30 -4.99
CA TYR A 185 -3.25 -10.18 -5.39
C TYR A 185 -1.78 -10.54 -5.54
N ALA A 186 -1.32 -11.76 -5.23
CA ALA A 186 0.07 -12.16 -5.43
C ALA A 186 0.52 -11.96 -6.89
N ALA A 187 1.78 -11.62 -7.12
CA ALA A 187 2.35 -11.61 -8.47
C ALA A 187 2.40 -13.05 -9.06
N HIS A 188 2.81 -13.17 -10.33
CA HIS A 188 2.84 -14.46 -11.02
C HIS A 188 3.68 -15.52 -10.29
N ASP A 189 4.94 -15.22 -9.96
CA ASP A 189 5.84 -16.22 -9.37
C ASP A 189 5.45 -16.57 -7.92
N PRO A 190 5.05 -15.63 -7.06
CA PRO A 190 4.48 -15.98 -5.76
C PRO A 190 3.18 -16.79 -5.85
N SER A 191 2.39 -16.62 -6.93
CA SER A 191 1.22 -17.49 -7.17
C SER A 191 1.62 -18.94 -7.52
N LEU A 192 2.86 -19.17 -7.94
CA LEU A 192 3.46 -20.48 -8.18
C LEU A 192 4.20 -21.05 -6.96
N GLY A 193 4.27 -20.28 -5.86
CA GLY A 193 4.92 -20.69 -4.61
C GLY A 193 6.36 -20.21 -4.45
N CYS A 194 6.83 -19.28 -5.30
CA CYS A 194 8.10 -18.58 -5.05
C CYS A 194 7.95 -17.56 -3.91
N ASP A 195 9.03 -17.27 -3.22
CA ASP A 195 9.03 -16.19 -2.22
C ASP A 195 8.92 -14.81 -2.91
N PRO A 196 8.06 -13.91 -2.42
CA PRO A 196 7.94 -12.58 -3.01
C PRO A 196 9.23 -11.76 -2.85
N MET A 197 9.65 -11.17 -3.96
CA MET A 197 10.82 -10.32 -4.11
C MET A 197 10.42 -8.89 -4.51
N PRO A 198 11.34 -7.90 -4.49
CA PRO A 198 11.01 -6.51 -4.80
C PRO A 198 10.30 -6.27 -6.14
N LYS A 199 10.55 -7.10 -7.16
CA LYS A 199 9.84 -7.02 -8.44
C LYS A 199 8.35 -7.32 -8.30
N ASP A 200 7.99 -8.21 -7.38
CA ASP A 200 6.62 -8.68 -7.21
C ASP A 200 5.76 -7.58 -6.57
N ASP A 201 6.32 -6.78 -5.67
CA ASP A 201 5.68 -5.57 -5.14
C ASP A 201 5.37 -4.55 -6.26
N ILE A 202 6.24 -4.43 -7.26
CA ILE A 202 6.01 -3.55 -8.42
C ILE A 202 4.97 -4.14 -9.37
N CYS A 203 5.00 -5.46 -9.61
CA CYS A 203 3.95 -6.16 -10.35
C CYS A 203 2.58 -5.95 -9.69
N GLN A 204 2.52 -6.05 -8.37
CA GLN A 204 1.32 -5.77 -7.58
C GLN A 204 0.89 -4.30 -7.68
N LEU A 205 1.83 -3.35 -7.67
CA LEU A 205 1.53 -1.94 -7.95
C LEU A 205 0.91 -1.76 -9.33
N SER A 206 1.40 -2.47 -10.35
CA SER A 206 0.84 -2.40 -11.71
C SER A 206 -0.64 -2.81 -11.74
N TYR A 207 -1.03 -3.80 -10.94
CA TYR A 207 -2.42 -4.23 -10.74
C TYR A 207 -3.24 -3.17 -9.99
N ALA A 208 -2.66 -2.57 -8.96
CA ALA A 208 -3.30 -1.47 -8.22
C ALA A 208 -3.58 -0.25 -9.13
N VAL A 209 -2.66 0.07 -10.05
CA VAL A 209 -2.84 1.14 -11.04
C VAL A 209 -3.95 0.81 -12.05
N MET A 210 -4.06 -0.44 -12.51
CA MET A 210 -5.19 -0.86 -13.34
C MET A 210 -6.53 -0.68 -12.62
N TYR A 211 -6.59 -1.14 -11.37
CA TYR A 211 -7.79 -1.01 -10.55
C TYR A 211 -8.13 0.47 -10.34
N ALA A 212 -7.14 1.30 -9.97
CA ALA A 212 -7.24 2.75 -9.84
C ALA A 212 -7.79 3.43 -11.11
N ALA A 213 -7.44 2.94 -12.30
CA ALA A 213 -7.90 3.46 -13.59
C ALA A 213 -9.31 3.00 -14.00
N GLY A 214 -10.01 2.25 -13.14
CA GLY A 214 -11.37 1.78 -13.41
C GLY A 214 -11.46 0.41 -14.09
N PHE A 215 -10.36 -0.33 -14.25
CA PHE A 215 -10.43 -1.73 -14.64
C PHE A 215 -11.15 -2.54 -13.56
N ASP A 216 -12.07 -3.44 -13.94
CA ASP A 216 -12.78 -4.31 -13.00
C ASP A 216 -11.87 -5.45 -12.51
N PHE A 217 -10.88 -5.06 -11.72
CA PHE A 217 -9.92 -5.97 -11.13
C PHE A 217 -10.61 -6.90 -10.13
N ALA A 218 -11.70 -6.47 -9.50
CA ALA A 218 -12.48 -7.31 -8.59
C ALA A 218 -13.09 -8.52 -9.33
N GLN A 219 -13.56 -8.34 -10.56
CA GLN A 219 -14.01 -9.44 -11.40
C GLN A 219 -12.84 -10.29 -11.90
N GLN A 220 -11.70 -9.67 -12.25
CA GLN A 220 -10.48 -10.41 -12.64
C GLN A 220 -10.01 -11.37 -11.54
N LEU A 221 -10.02 -10.92 -10.28
CA LEU A 221 -9.63 -11.74 -9.11
C LEU A 221 -10.64 -12.86 -8.76
N LYS A 222 -11.81 -12.91 -9.42
CA LYS A 222 -12.78 -14.00 -9.27
C LYS A 222 -12.60 -15.10 -10.31
N LEU A 223 -11.70 -14.93 -11.27
CA LEU A 223 -11.38 -15.98 -12.23
C LEU A 223 -10.91 -17.27 -11.53
N PRO A 224 -11.13 -18.44 -12.16
CA PRO A 224 -10.53 -19.68 -11.69
C PRO A 224 -9.01 -19.53 -11.51
N PRO A 225 -8.39 -20.18 -10.51
CA PRO A 225 -6.97 -19.98 -10.20
C PRO A 225 -6.03 -20.12 -11.40
N LYS A 226 -6.29 -21.09 -12.28
CA LYS A 226 -5.51 -21.31 -13.50
C LYS A 226 -5.62 -20.15 -14.49
N ASP A 227 -6.81 -19.60 -14.66
CA ASP A 227 -7.05 -18.51 -15.61
C ASP A 227 -6.47 -17.19 -15.09
N LEU A 228 -6.60 -16.95 -13.77
CA LEU A 228 -5.95 -15.81 -13.11
C LEU A 228 -4.42 -15.89 -13.22
N LEU A 229 -3.85 -17.07 -12.98
CA LEU A 229 -2.41 -17.31 -13.12
C LEU A 229 -1.95 -17.09 -14.57
N ASN A 230 -2.67 -17.62 -15.55
CA ASN A 230 -2.37 -17.42 -16.97
C ASN A 230 -2.39 -15.93 -17.33
N TRP A 231 -3.41 -15.18 -16.90
CA TRP A 231 -3.49 -13.74 -17.15
C TRP A 231 -2.32 -12.98 -16.54
N LYS A 232 -1.91 -13.32 -15.30
CA LYS A 232 -0.71 -12.73 -14.66
C LYS A 232 0.56 -13.05 -15.48
N GLY A 233 0.63 -14.23 -16.08
CA GLY A 233 1.72 -14.62 -16.97
C GLY A 233 1.73 -13.83 -18.28
N GLU A 234 0.56 -13.62 -18.91
CA GLU A 234 0.47 -12.81 -20.14
C GLU A 234 0.79 -11.33 -19.89
N MET A 235 0.45 -10.79 -18.71
CA MET A 235 0.86 -9.46 -18.30
C MET A 235 2.39 -9.27 -18.30
N ILE A 236 3.15 -10.35 -18.12
CA ILE A 236 4.62 -10.35 -18.19
C ILE A 236 5.09 -10.68 -19.61
N ARG A 237 4.47 -11.64 -20.29
CA ARG A 237 4.93 -12.09 -21.62
C ARG A 237 4.60 -11.14 -22.76
N ASP A 238 3.41 -10.54 -22.72
CA ASP A 238 2.87 -9.71 -23.79
C ASP A 238 1.98 -8.60 -23.20
N PRO A 239 2.58 -7.63 -22.48
CA PRO A 239 1.84 -6.52 -21.89
C PRO A 239 1.10 -5.69 -22.95
N ALA A 240 1.66 -5.55 -24.16
CA ALA A 240 1.07 -4.76 -25.25
C ALA A 240 -0.34 -5.20 -25.64
N ASN A 241 -0.63 -6.51 -25.58
CA ASN A 241 -1.94 -7.08 -25.89
C ASN A 241 -2.77 -7.44 -24.65
N THR A 242 -2.19 -7.40 -23.45
CA THR A 242 -2.86 -7.83 -22.21
C THR A 242 -3.34 -6.67 -21.34
N VAL A 243 -2.63 -5.53 -21.39
CA VAL A 243 -2.95 -4.33 -20.60
C VAL A 243 -4.34 -3.79 -20.99
N PRO A 244 -5.20 -3.42 -20.02
CA PRO A 244 -6.51 -2.84 -20.31
C PRO A 244 -6.42 -1.46 -20.98
N LEU A 245 -7.40 -1.14 -21.84
CA LEU A 245 -7.45 0.14 -22.57
C LEU A 245 -7.34 1.38 -21.66
N GLN A 246 -7.87 1.30 -20.44
CA GLN A 246 -7.86 2.37 -19.44
C GLN A 246 -6.43 2.85 -19.09
N VAL A 247 -5.46 1.94 -19.16
CA VAL A 247 -4.05 2.19 -18.81
C VAL A 247 -3.10 2.02 -19.99
N GLN A 248 -3.63 1.92 -21.22
CA GLN A 248 -2.80 1.77 -22.44
C GLN A 248 -1.82 2.93 -22.63
N PHE A 249 -2.18 4.14 -22.19
CA PHE A 249 -1.29 5.31 -22.24
C PHE A 249 -0.04 5.15 -21.36
N MET A 250 -0.07 4.23 -20.39
CA MET A 250 1.05 3.83 -19.55
C MET A 250 1.72 2.53 -20.02
N LEU A 251 1.45 2.05 -21.24
CA LEU A 251 2.05 0.81 -21.75
C LEU A 251 3.58 0.72 -21.54
N PRO A 252 4.39 1.78 -21.79
CA PRO A 252 5.82 1.74 -21.52
C PRO A 252 6.19 1.40 -20.07
N PHE A 253 5.37 1.80 -19.10
CA PHE A 253 5.56 1.42 -17.71
C PHE A 253 5.32 -0.08 -17.50
N TYR A 254 4.26 -0.64 -18.10
CA TYR A 254 3.97 -2.07 -18.01
C TYR A 254 5.03 -2.93 -18.72
N GLU A 255 5.57 -2.48 -19.85
CA GLU A 255 6.70 -3.13 -20.54
C GLU A 255 7.96 -3.14 -19.66
N LEU A 256 8.28 -2.04 -18.99
CA LEU A 256 9.40 -2.03 -18.04
C LEU A 256 9.16 -2.93 -16.84
N VAL A 257 7.92 -3.04 -16.35
CA VAL A 257 7.57 -3.96 -15.26
C VAL A 257 7.73 -5.42 -15.69
N SER A 258 7.37 -5.77 -16.94
CA SER A 258 7.56 -7.13 -17.46
C SER A 258 9.03 -7.56 -17.59
N ASP A 259 9.95 -6.59 -17.74
CA ASP A 259 11.39 -6.85 -17.87
C ASP A 259 12.10 -7.05 -16.51
N LEU A 260 11.42 -6.78 -15.38
CA LEU A 260 12.00 -6.92 -14.06
C LEU A 260 12.28 -8.39 -13.70
N ASN A 261 13.38 -8.61 -12.99
CA ASN A 261 13.81 -9.93 -12.53
C ASN A 261 14.55 -9.83 -11.18
N ASP A 262 14.82 -10.98 -10.55
CA ASP A 262 15.42 -11.02 -9.21
C ASP A 262 16.96 -10.87 -9.21
N ILE A 263 17.57 -10.84 -10.39
CA ILE A 263 19.04 -10.81 -10.54
C ILE A 263 19.52 -9.36 -10.65
N ILE A 264 18.81 -8.54 -11.42
CA ILE A 264 19.18 -7.15 -11.70
C ILE A 264 18.49 -6.24 -10.68
N PRO A 265 19.23 -5.39 -9.94
CA PRO A 265 18.63 -4.41 -9.06
C PRO A 265 17.64 -3.51 -9.80
N ILE A 266 16.48 -3.27 -9.20
CA ILE A 266 15.44 -2.42 -9.79
C ILE A 266 15.97 -1.00 -9.96
N ASN A 267 15.86 -0.47 -11.18
CA ASN A 267 16.15 0.91 -11.48
C ASN A 267 14.90 1.79 -11.25
N TYR A 268 14.68 2.21 -10.00
CA TYR A 268 13.57 3.08 -9.63
C TYR A 268 13.56 4.42 -10.37
N ALA A 269 14.73 4.98 -10.67
CA ALA A 269 14.83 6.22 -11.43
C ALA A 269 14.26 6.03 -12.85
N GLN A 270 14.57 4.91 -13.51
CA GLN A 270 14.02 4.58 -14.83
C GLN A 270 12.51 4.36 -14.79
N LEU A 271 12.01 3.62 -13.79
CA LEU A 271 10.56 3.40 -13.63
C LEU A 271 9.81 4.73 -13.43
N LYS A 272 10.32 5.59 -12.54
CA LYS A 272 9.72 6.90 -12.26
C LYS A 272 9.79 7.84 -13.47
N GLN A 273 10.90 7.82 -14.21
CA GLN A 273 11.03 8.60 -15.44
C GLN A 273 10.06 8.09 -16.51
N CYS A 274 9.92 6.78 -16.68
CA CYS A 274 8.96 6.19 -17.60
C CYS A 274 7.52 6.61 -17.27
N VAL A 275 7.13 6.59 -15.98
CA VAL A 275 5.83 7.11 -15.53
C VAL A 275 5.66 8.59 -15.89
N GLN A 276 6.66 9.43 -15.66
CA GLN A 276 6.63 10.84 -16.09
C GLN A 276 6.47 11.00 -17.61
N ASP A 277 7.14 10.16 -18.40
CA ASP A 277 7.12 10.24 -19.86
C ASP A 277 5.78 9.74 -20.46
N CYS A 278 5.00 8.96 -19.71
CA CYS A 278 3.66 8.52 -20.13
C CYS A 278 2.64 9.68 -20.19
N LEU A 279 2.90 10.80 -19.50
CA LEU A 279 2.09 12.02 -19.55
C LEU A 279 2.95 13.27 -19.29
N PRO A 280 3.75 13.72 -20.28
CA PRO A 280 4.78 14.75 -20.08
C PRO A 280 4.26 16.12 -19.60
N GLU A 281 2.99 16.42 -19.82
CA GLU A 281 2.34 17.66 -19.38
C GLU A 281 2.03 17.70 -17.88
N VAL A 282 2.12 16.57 -17.17
CA VAL A 282 1.87 16.47 -15.72
C VAL A 282 3.19 16.30 -14.98
N GLU A 283 3.46 17.14 -13.98
CA GLU A 283 4.60 16.93 -13.07
C GLU A 283 4.31 15.76 -12.12
N ALA A 284 4.82 14.56 -12.44
CA ALA A 284 4.50 13.32 -11.72
C ALA A 284 4.94 13.33 -10.25
N ALA A 285 6.03 14.05 -9.94
CA ALA A 285 6.54 14.20 -8.57
C ALA A 285 5.75 15.21 -7.72
N SER A 286 4.82 15.96 -8.32
CA SER A 286 4.03 16.97 -7.60
C SER A 286 3.04 16.33 -6.62
N ALA A 287 2.59 17.14 -5.66
CA ALA A 287 1.61 16.70 -4.68
C ALA A 287 0.25 16.40 -5.34
N LEU A 288 -0.46 15.46 -4.74
CA LEU A 288 -1.88 15.27 -5.01
C LEU A 288 -2.67 16.35 -4.26
N ILE A 289 -3.82 16.73 -4.78
CA ILE A 289 -4.71 17.73 -4.19
C ILE A 289 -6.04 17.04 -3.87
N LEU A 290 -6.42 17.05 -2.59
CA LEU A 290 -7.68 16.50 -2.12
C LEU A 290 -8.68 17.63 -1.89
N THR A 291 -9.70 17.71 -2.73
CA THR A 291 -10.80 18.68 -2.60
C THR A 291 -12.11 17.96 -2.29
N VAL A 292 -13.16 18.75 -2.05
CA VAL A 292 -14.52 18.25 -1.90
C VAL A 292 -15.39 18.93 -2.95
N GLU A 293 -15.94 18.15 -3.87
CA GLU A 293 -16.88 18.60 -4.90
C GLU A 293 -18.20 17.85 -4.70
N ASP A 294 -19.31 18.60 -4.63
CA ASP A 294 -20.66 18.06 -4.37
C ASP A 294 -20.76 17.12 -3.15
N GLY A 295 -19.92 17.36 -2.14
CA GLY A 295 -19.86 16.56 -0.91
C GLY A 295 -19.07 15.25 -1.02
N GLN A 296 -18.46 14.96 -2.17
CA GLN A 296 -17.57 13.83 -2.37
C GLN A 296 -16.10 14.27 -2.44
N PRO A 297 -15.15 13.45 -1.93
CA PRO A 297 -13.74 13.73 -2.07
C PRO A 297 -13.29 13.55 -3.53
N LEU A 298 -12.61 14.56 -4.08
CA LEU A 298 -11.98 14.51 -5.39
C LEU A 298 -10.46 14.63 -5.25
N LEU A 299 -9.73 13.76 -5.95
CA LEU A 299 -8.26 13.69 -5.93
C LEU A 299 -7.68 14.05 -7.30
N THR A 300 -6.86 15.10 -7.37
CA THR A 300 -6.26 15.65 -8.59
C THR A 300 -4.75 15.82 -8.52
#